data_AF-A0A7X4CNN9-F1
#
_entry.id   AF-A0A7X4CNN9-F1
#
_cell.length_a   1.000
_cell.length_b   1.000
_cell.length_c   1.000
_cell.angle_alpha   90.00
_cell.angle_beta   90.00
_cell.angle_gamma   90.00
#
_symmetry.space_group_name_H-M   'P 1'
#
loop_
_entity.id
_entity.type
_entity.pdbx_description
1 polymer ?
#
loop_
_entity_poly.entity_id
_entity_poly.type
_entity_poly.pdbx_seq_one_letter_code
_entity_poly.pdbx_strand_id
1 'polypeptide(L)'
;MFLLSCQEERGNFTSVHQENAYIFGVWKAPTTKIANEVLVAISANVQDKRVAQINENIEEEVVHKMLPALTTAAPETLLPDDGEITDWVRVKKPTTYTPETLYKDRILLSDDDRDIYFNYGFERKAEVEYQSPKFGSIPYILLEIFDMGTPENAFGIFSVYSYPQPKFEWVGCKAIVSGKYLWFWKGKYFIQIEGYAIATGIRKAMIALAGSIAKRIEDPPQKIPFLEVLPSQYIRGSEKFFKTNWALSQINKSGPNPFPQLTDDTVGISAQYNIRYNDPTHPYSVFVLRFPDVSAAESAYSLYRDTLMSENVPFETNSETGAIHINEQYTEP
;
A
#
# COMPACT_ATOMS: atom_id res chain seq x y z
N MET A 1 16.04 40.18 -11.96
CA MET A 1 17.22 40.15 -11.07
C MET A 1 18.14 39.06 -11.59
N PHE A 2 19.37 39.42 -11.97
CA PHE A 2 20.37 38.48 -12.50
C PHE A 2 20.81 37.51 -11.39
N LEU A 3 20.74 36.21 -11.62
CA LEU A 3 21.37 35.19 -10.78
C LEU A 3 22.48 34.52 -11.60
N LEU A 4 23.70 34.69 -11.12
CA LEU A 4 24.89 33.99 -11.58
C LEU A 4 24.72 32.48 -11.39
N SER A 5 24.96 31.72 -12.46
CA SER A 5 25.03 30.25 -12.44
C SER A 5 26.29 29.78 -11.70
N CYS A 6 26.13 28.90 -10.70
CA CYS A 6 27.05 27.80 -10.32
C CYS A 6 26.77 27.26 -8.91
N GLN A 7 25.51 26.94 -8.61
CA GLN A 7 25.20 25.85 -7.70
C GLN A 7 24.29 24.92 -8.49
N GLU A 8 24.73 23.69 -8.75
CA GLU A 8 23.81 22.62 -9.15
C GLU A 8 22.63 22.68 -8.18
N GLU A 9 21.39 22.71 -8.70
CA GLU A 9 20.19 22.64 -7.88
C GLU A 9 20.36 21.48 -6.89
N ARG A 10 20.63 21.80 -5.62
CA ARG A 10 20.72 20.77 -4.59
C ARG A 10 19.29 20.33 -4.32
N GLY A 11 18.93 19.21 -4.95
CA GLY A 11 17.61 18.59 -4.96
C GLY A 11 17.06 18.28 -3.57
N ASN A 12 15.82 17.78 -3.57
CA ASN A 12 14.87 17.61 -2.44
C ASN A 12 13.69 18.59 -2.50
N PHE A 13 13.16 18.84 -3.70
CA PHE A 13 11.96 19.64 -3.88
C PHE A 13 10.72 18.89 -3.45
N THR A 14 9.90 19.54 -2.63
CA THR A 14 8.52 19.11 -2.42
C THR A 14 7.60 19.99 -3.20
N SER A 15 6.70 19.38 -3.96
CA SER A 15 5.60 20.09 -4.59
C SER A 15 4.28 19.41 -4.31
N VAL A 16 3.26 20.25 -4.13
CA VAL A 16 1.89 19.83 -3.88
C VAL A 16 0.97 20.67 -4.75
N HIS A 17 -0.06 20.04 -5.26
CA HIS A 17 -1.10 20.64 -6.08
C HIS A 17 -2.46 20.07 -5.64
N GLN A 18 -3.49 20.88 -5.78
CA GLN A 18 -4.87 20.47 -5.59
C GLN A 18 -5.65 20.71 -6.88
N GLU A 19 -6.37 19.69 -7.31
CA GLU A 19 -7.24 19.74 -8.48
C GLU A 19 -8.53 18.97 -8.15
N ASN A 20 -9.69 19.65 -8.20
CA ASN A 20 -10.97 19.08 -7.79
C ASN A 20 -10.88 18.45 -6.39
N ALA A 21 -11.31 17.20 -6.21
CA ALA A 21 -11.24 16.50 -4.94
C ALA A 21 -9.91 15.76 -4.70
N TYR A 22 -8.87 16.10 -5.46
CA TYR A 22 -7.55 15.46 -5.37
C TYR A 22 -6.50 16.42 -4.80
N ILE A 23 -5.62 15.90 -3.97
CA ILE A 23 -4.34 16.53 -3.62
C ILE A 23 -3.24 15.57 -4.02
N PHE A 24 -2.27 16.03 -4.80
CA PHE A 24 -1.16 15.19 -5.23
C PHE A 24 0.13 15.99 -5.33
N GLY A 25 1.23 15.27 -5.39
CA GLY A 25 2.52 15.91 -5.34
C GLY A 25 3.69 14.96 -5.36
N VAL A 26 4.85 15.56 -5.15
CA VAL A 26 6.13 14.88 -5.11
C VAL A 26 6.87 15.30 -3.86
N TRP A 27 7.48 14.33 -3.19
CA TRP A 27 8.44 14.52 -2.11
C TRP A 27 9.83 14.13 -2.60
N LYS A 28 10.83 14.94 -2.25
CA LYS A 28 12.25 14.73 -2.58
C LYS A 28 12.54 14.70 -4.09
N ALA A 29 11.80 15.48 -4.88
CA ALA A 29 12.10 15.60 -6.30
C ALA A 29 13.52 16.18 -6.48
N PRO A 30 14.32 15.64 -7.41
CA PRO A 30 15.69 16.09 -7.64
C PRO A 30 15.76 17.49 -8.27
N THR A 31 14.75 17.86 -9.05
CA THR A 31 14.65 19.16 -9.75
C THR A 31 13.20 19.64 -9.77
N THR A 32 13.01 20.95 -9.90
CA THR A 32 11.69 21.56 -10.10
C THR A 32 11.03 21.08 -11.39
N LYS A 33 11.82 20.81 -12.44
CA LYS A 33 11.35 20.24 -13.69
C LYS A 33 10.67 18.89 -13.49
N ILE A 34 11.31 17.97 -12.76
CA ILE A 34 10.72 16.64 -12.47
C ILE A 34 9.46 16.79 -11.62
N ALA A 35 9.46 17.67 -10.63
CA ALA A 35 8.25 17.94 -9.84
C ALA A 35 7.09 18.38 -10.74
N ASN A 36 7.31 19.36 -11.63
CA ASN A 36 6.28 19.86 -12.54
C ASN A 36 5.81 18.82 -13.56
N GLU A 37 6.71 18.04 -14.15
CA GLU A 37 6.37 16.96 -15.09
C GLU A 37 5.46 15.91 -14.44
N VAL A 38 5.72 15.56 -13.17
CA VAL A 38 4.87 14.64 -12.41
C VAL A 38 3.48 15.23 -12.15
N LEU A 39 3.39 16.49 -11.74
CA LEU A 39 2.10 17.16 -11.52
C LEU A 39 1.23 17.13 -12.79
N VAL A 40 1.81 17.52 -13.94
CA VAL A 40 1.12 17.50 -15.23
C VAL A 40 0.67 16.08 -15.61
N ALA A 41 1.50 15.07 -15.38
CA ALA A 41 1.16 13.69 -15.68
C ALA A 41 -0.01 13.17 -14.82
N ILE A 42 -0.06 13.54 -13.53
CA ILE A 42 -1.16 13.14 -12.65
C ILE A 42 -2.47 13.83 -13.07
N SER A 43 -2.45 15.15 -13.32
CA SER A 43 -3.63 15.88 -13.82
C SER A 43 -4.19 15.25 -15.10
N ALA A 44 -3.32 14.92 -16.06
CA ALA A 44 -3.73 14.25 -17.29
C ALA A 44 -4.38 12.88 -17.01
N ASN A 45 -3.77 12.06 -16.14
CA ASN A 45 -4.32 10.76 -15.78
C ASN A 45 -5.69 10.87 -15.07
N VAL A 46 -5.86 11.85 -14.17
CA VAL A 46 -7.15 12.10 -13.49
C VAL A 46 -8.22 12.51 -14.49
N GLN A 47 -7.91 13.43 -15.40
CA GLN A 47 -8.85 13.86 -16.44
C GLN A 47 -9.22 12.74 -17.40
N ASP A 48 -8.25 11.94 -17.86
CA ASP A 48 -8.50 10.80 -18.75
C ASP A 48 -9.47 9.80 -18.10
N LYS A 49 -9.31 9.51 -16.80
CA LYS A 49 -10.22 8.64 -16.05
C LYS A 49 -11.61 9.22 -15.91
N ARG A 50 -11.72 10.52 -15.68
CA ARG A 50 -13.01 11.23 -15.60
C ARG A 50 -13.73 11.25 -16.95
N VAL A 51 -13.02 11.50 -18.04
CA VAL A 51 -13.59 11.47 -19.40
C VAL A 51 -14.07 10.07 -19.76
N ALA A 52 -13.28 9.03 -19.44
CA ALA A 52 -13.69 7.63 -19.64
C ALA A 52 -14.99 7.30 -18.88
N GLN A 53 -15.10 7.74 -17.63
CA GLN A 53 -16.31 7.56 -16.82
C GLN A 53 -17.55 8.22 -17.44
N ILE A 54 -17.42 9.46 -17.91
CA ILE A 54 -18.52 10.21 -18.55
C ILE A 54 -18.97 9.49 -19.82
N ASN A 55 -18.03 9.03 -20.64
CA ASN A 55 -18.34 8.32 -21.88
C ASN A 55 -19.05 6.97 -21.64
N GLU A 56 -18.80 6.33 -20.50
CA GLU A 56 -19.41 5.05 -20.12
C GLU A 56 -20.70 5.20 -19.30
N ASN A 57 -21.20 6.43 -19.08
CA ASN A 57 -22.37 6.73 -18.24
C ASN A 57 -22.29 6.12 -16.82
N ILE A 58 -21.10 6.04 -16.24
CA ILE A 58 -20.91 5.48 -14.90
C ILE A 58 -21.17 6.59 -13.87
N GLU A 59 -22.21 6.42 -13.05
CA GLU A 59 -22.60 7.39 -12.00
C GLU A 59 -21.55 7.51 -10.87
N GLU A 60 -20.85 6.43 -10.54
CA GLU A 60 -19.77 6.40 -9.54
C GLU A 60 -18.40 6.64 -10.16
N GLU A 61 -17.56 7.45 -9.50
CA GLU A 61 -16.19 7.70 -9.95
C GLU A 61 -15.39 6.40 -10.01
N VAL A 62 -14.93 6.00 -11.20
CA VAL A 62 -14.21 4.72 -11.44
C VAL A 62 -12.96 4.61 -10.56
N VAL A 63 -12.36 5.75 -10.21
CA VAL A 63 -11.20 5.85 -9.34
C VAL A 63 -11.52 5.52 -7.88
N HIS A 64 -12.76 5.76 -7.44
CA HIS A 64 -13.25 5.48 -6.08
C HIS A 64 -14.16 4.24 -6.01
N LYS A 65 -14.43 3.60 -7.14
CA LYS A 65 -15.32 2.43 -7.17
C LYS A 65 -14.70 1.26 -6.43
N MET A 66 -15.36 0.84 -5.35
CA MET A 66 -14.98 -0.34 -4.58
C MET A 66 -14.97 -1.57 -5.50
N LEU A 67 -13.85 -2.28 -5.51
CA LEU A 67 -13.70 -3.49 -6.29
C LEU A 67 -14.65 -4.57 -5.76
N PRO A 68 -15.40 -5.27 -6.63
CA PRO A 68 -16.25 -6.36 -6.19
C PRO A 68 -15.39 -7.48 -5.61
N ALA A 69 -15.87 -8.07 -4.51
CA ALA A 69 -15.35 -9.32 -3.97
C ALA A 69 -16.29 -10.46 -4.36
N LEU A 70 -15.83 -11.36 -5.23
CA LEU A 70 -16.61 -12.52 -5.66
C LEU A 70 -16.65 -13.59 -4.55
N THR A 71 -15.52 -13.81 -3.90
CA THR A 71 -15.41 -14.76 -2.80
C THR A 71 -15.90 -14.12 -1.50
N THR A 72 -16.94 -14.70 -0.91
CA THR A 72 -17.50 -14.26 0.38
C THR A 72 -17.24 -15.25 1.53
N ALA A 73 -16.51 -16.32 1.25
CA ALA A 73 -16.24 -17.41 2.19
C ALA A 73 -15.53 -16.92 3.47
N ALA A 74 -15.83 -17.51 4.62
CA ALA A 74 -15.14 -17.14 5.85
C ALA A 74 -13.67 -17.61 5.81
N PRO A 75 -12.68 -16.86 6.37
CA PRO A 75 -11.27 -17.20 6.27
C PRO A 75 -10.90 -18.63 6.67
N GLU A 76 -11.55 -19.17 7.71
CA GLU A 76 -11.32 -20.52 8.21
C GLU A 76 -11.67 -21.61 7.19
N THR A 77 -12.59 -21.33 6.26
CA THR A 77 -12.99 -22.23 5.17
C THR A 77 -12.01 -22.22 4.00
N LEU A 78 -11.13 -21.21 3.95
CA LEU A 78 -10.09 -21.08 2.92
C LEU A 78 -8.79 -21.80 3.29
N LEU A 79 -8.64 -22.18 4.57
CA LEU A 79 -7.47 -22.90 5.06
C LEU A 79 -7.42 -24.31 4.45
N PRO A 80 -6.26 -24.75 3.92
CA PRO A 80 -6.09 -26.14 3.44
C PRO A 80 -6.33 -27.18 4.54
N ASP A 81 -7.06 -28.25 4.25
CA ASP A 81 -7.31 -29.36 5.18
C ASP A 81 -6.13 -30.35 5.24
N ASP A 82 -6.18 -31.24 6.24
CA ASP A 82 -5.19 -32.30 6.40
C ASP A 82 -5.14 -33.20 5.17
N GLY A 83 -3.93 -33.50 4.69
CA GLY A 83 -3.72 -34.36 3.53
C GLY A 83 -3.76 -33.65 2.17
N GLU A 84 -4.15 -32.37 2.11
CA GLU A 84 -4.07 -31.59 0.86
C GLU A 84 -2.63 -31.28 0.45
N ILE A 85 -1.79 -30.96 1.42
CA ILE A 85 -0.36 -30.75 1.20
C ILE A 85 0.37 -31.96 1.75
N THR A 86 1.01 -32.72 0.87
CA THR A 86 1.68 -33.97 1.22
C THR A 86 2.66 -33.78 2.38
N ASP A 87 2.55 -34.61 3.40
CA ASP A 87 3.36 -34.59 4.63
C ASP A 87 3.15 -33.38 5.55
N TRP A 88 2.10 -32.58 5.34
CA TRP A 88 1.75 -31.44 6.19
C TRP A 88 0.36 -31.61 6.76
N VAL A 89 0.25 -31.47 8.08
CA VAL A 89 -1.00 -31.59 8.84
C VAL A 89 -1.12 -30.43 9.80
N ARG A 90 -2.35 -30.01 10.05
CA ARG A 90 -2.66 -29.00 11.05
C ARG A 90 -2.29 -29.53 12.43
N VAL A 91 -1.67 -28.68 13.24
CA VAL A 91 -1.34 -29.00 14.65
C VAL A 91 -2.62 -29.06 15.49
N LYS A 92 -3.57 -28.16 15.20
CA LYS A 92 -4.87 -28.04 15.87
C LYS A 92 -5.92 -27.51 14.88
N LYS A 93 -7.18 -27.47 15.32
CA LYS A 93 -8.23 -26.79 14.55
C LYS A 93 -7.89 -25.29 14.38
N PRO A 94 -8.29 -24.67 13.26
CA PRO A 94 -8.12 -23.24 13.07
C PRO A 94 -8.70 -22.42 14.23
N THR A 95 -8.00 -21.35 14.60
CA THR A 95 -8.50 -20.33 15.51
C THR A 95 -8.98 -19.13 14.70
N THR A 96 -10.14 -18.58 15.06
CA THR A 96 -10.70 -17.40 14.41
C THR A 96 -10.67 -16.18 15.33
N TYR A 97 -10.48 -14.99 14.75
CA TYR A 97 -10.48 -13.73 15.48
C TYR A 97 -11.41 -12.72 14.81
N THR A 98 -12.14 -11.98 15.64
CA THR A 98 -12.89 -10.76 15.26
C THR A 98 -12.07 -9.54 15.69
N PRO A 99 -12.52 -8.30 15.36
CA PRO A 99 -11.86 -7.08 15.82
C PRO A 99 -11.63 -7.08 17.33
N GLU A 100 -12.63 -7.52 18.10
CA GLU A 100 -12.60 -7.51 19.56
C GLU A 100 -11.64 -8.56 20.14
N THR A 101 -11.61 -9.77 19.55
CA THR A 101 -10.78 -10.86 20.08
C THR A 101 -9.34 -10.78 19.63
N LEU A 102 -9.06 -10.20 18.45
CA LEU A 102 -7.67 -10.00 17.99
C LEU A 102 -6.88 -9.10 18.96
N TYR A 103 -7.47 -7.99 19.41
CA TYR A 103 -6.85 -7.10 20.39
C TYR A 103 -6.69 -7.72 21.78
N LYS A 104 -7.67 -8.52 22.22
CA LYS A 104 -7.67 -9.09 23.58
C LYS A 104 -6.78 -10.32 23.70
N ASP A 105 -6.86 -11.22 22.73
CA ASP A 105 -6.38 -12.59 22.89
C ASP A 105 -5.01 -12.82 22.25
N ARG A 106 -4.59 -11.96 21.32
CA ARG A 106 -3.28 -12.05 20.65
C ARG A 106 -2.29 -11.02 21.21
N ILE A 107 -2.02 -11.13 22.51
CA ILE A 107 -1.14 -10.25 23.31
C ILE A 107 0.31 -10.19 22.76
N LEU A 108 0.72 -11.17 21.95
CA LEU A 108 2.09 -11.27 21.42
C LEU A 108 2.37 -10.39 20.19
N LEU A 109 1.36 -9.77 19.59
CA LEU A 109 1.59 -8.71 18.61
C LEU A 109 1.81 -7.39 19.35
N SER A 110 2.78 -6.58 18.90
CA SER A 110 2.88 -5.20 19.39
C SER A 110 1.60 -4.42 19.04
N ASP A 111 1.30 -3.35 19.78
CA ASP A 111 0.16 -2.48 19.48
C ASP A 111 0.23 -2.00 18.02
N ASP A 112 1.42 -1.60 17.56
CA ASP A 112 1.68 -1.19 16.19
C ASP A 112 1.38 -2.31 15.16
N ASP A 113 1.73 -3.56 15.45
CA ASP A 113 1.46 -4.70 14.56
C ASP A 113 -0.02 -5.05 14.47
N ARG A 114 -0.84 -4.66 15.46
CA ARG A 114 -2.29 -4.88 15.43
C ARG A 114 -2.99 -3.73 14.74
N ASP A 115 -2.65 -2.51 15.14
CA ASP A 115 -3.25 -1.27 14.66
C ASP A 115 -3.19 -1.16 13.15
N ILE A 116 -2.16 -1.73 12.51
CA ILE A 116 -2.08 -1.75 11.06
C ILE A 116 -3.30 -2.44 10.43
N TYR A 117 -3.72 -3.60 10.90
CA TYR A 117 -4.86 -4.29 10.29
C TYR A 117 -6.16 -3.48 10.47
N PHE A 118 -6.36 -2.84 11.62
CA PHE A 118 -7.53 -2.01 11.89
C PHE A 118 -7.58 -0.75 11.03
N ASN A 119 -6.43 -0.12 10.78
CA ASN A 119 -6.31 1.03 9.89
C ASN A 119 -6.60 0.68 8.41
N TYR A 120 -6.70 -0.61 8.07
CA TYR A 120 -7.13 -1.10 6.77
C TYR A 120 -8.43 -1.91 6.85
N GLY A 121 -9.31 -1.67 7.82
CA GLY A 121 -10.66 -2.25 7.83
C GLY A 121 -10.68 -3.77 8.06
N PHE A 122 -9.88 -4.25 8.99
CA PHE A 122 -9.90 -5.64 9.45
C PHE A 122 -11.31 -6.10 9.88
N GLU A 123 -11.80 -7.18 9.28
CA GLU A 123 -13.12 -7.76 9.59
C GLU A 123 -12.99 -9.03 10.44
N ARG A 124 -12.10 -9.94 10.04
CA ARG A 124 -11.87 -11.22 10.73
C ARG A 124 -10.60 -11.90 10.25
N LYS A 125 -10.05 -12.79 11.09
CA LYS A 125 -8.89 -13.62 10.77
C LYS A 125 -9.19 -15.08 11.05
N ALA A 126 -8.60 -15.98 10.28
CA ALA A 126 -8.35 -17.35 10.73
C ALA A 126 -6.86 -17.66 10.69
N GLU A 127 -6.36 -18.39 11.68
CA GLU A 127 -4.99 -18.88 11.71
C GLU A 127 -4.93 -20.37 12.06
N VAL A 128 -3.92 -21.05 11.52
CA VAL A 128 -3.61 -22.43 11.89
C VAL A 128 -2.13 -22.71 11.71
N GLU A 129 -1.58 -23.51 12.62
CA GLU A 129 -0.20 -23.99 12.52
C GLU A 129 -0.16 -25.35 11.82
N TYR A 130 0.87 -25.57 11.00
CA TYR A 130 1.16 -26.86 10.39
C TYR A 130 2.46 -27.43 10.93
N GLN A 131 2.46 -28.75 11.08
CA GLN A 131 3.63 -29.56 11.35
C GLN A 131 3.84 -30.57 10.23
N SER A 132 5.03 -31.15 10.18
CA SER A 132 5.32 -32.25 9.27
C SER A 132 5.92 -33.43 10.03
N PRO A 133 5.31 -34.62 9.97
CA PRO A 133 5.87 -35.81 10.60
C PRO A 133 7.29 -36.16 10.15
N LYS A 134 7.73 -35.64 8.98
CA LYS A 134 9.10 -35.81 8.46
C LYS A 134 10.15 -34.98 9.20
N PHE A 135 9.75 -33.87 9.81
CA PHE A 135 10.66 -32.95 10.48
C PHE A 135 10.55 -33.04 12.02
N GLY A 136 9.47 -33.63 12.52
CA GLY A 136 9.20 -33.85 13.94
C GLY A 136 7.78 -33.43 14.31
N SER A 137 7.43 -33.55 15.59
CA SER A 137 6.08 -33.22 16.09
C SER A 137 5.99 -31.78 16.64
N ILE A 138 6.67 -30.82 16.01
CA ILE A 138 6.58 -29.40 16.35
C ILE A 138 5.99 -28.61 15.18
N PRO A 139 5.30 -27.48 15.45
CA PRO A 139 4.90 -26.54 14.42
C PRO A 139 6.09 -26.00 13.62
N TYR A 140 5.93 -25.86 12.31
CA TYR A 140 6.94 -25.25 11.43
C TYR A 140 6.39 -24.10 10.59
N ILE A 141 5.06 -24.01 10.43
CA ILE A 141 4.42 -22.99 9.61
C ILE A 141 3.23 -22.45 10.39
N LEU A 142 3.11 -21.13 10.46
CA LEU A 142 1.88 -20.43 10.80
C LEU A 142 1.26 -19.87 9.52
N LEU A 143 0.01 -20.22 9.26
CA LEU A 143 -0.79 -19.69 8.16
C LEU A 143 -1.89 -18.80 8.73
N GLU A 144 -1.98 -17.58 8.22
CA GLU A 144 -2.97 -16.58 8.59
C GLU A 144 -3.70 -16.06 7.34
N ILE A 145 -5.03 -16.05 7.38
CA ILE A 145 -5.89 -15.46 6.35
C ILE A 145 -6.71 -14.37 7.01
N PHE A 146 -6.55 -13.14 6.54
CA PHE A 146 -7.25 -11.94 6.99
C PHE A 146 -8.31 -11.57 5.96
N ASP A 147 -9.56 -11.42 6.39
CA ASP A 147 -10.60 -10.74 5.64
C ASP A 147 -10.52 -9.24 5.95
N MET A 148 -10.22 -8.44 4.94
CA MET A 148 -10.03 -6.99 5.07
C MET A 148 -11.26 -6.21 4.57
N GLY A 149 -12.39 -6.89 4.35
CA GLY A 149 -13.65 -6.31 3.89
C GLY A 149 -13.67 -5.96 2.41
N THR A 150 -12.61 -5.34 1.90
CA THR A 150 -12.48 -4.89 0.50
C THR A 150 -11.13 -5.30 -0.10
N PRO A 151 -11.04 -5.47 -1.43
CA PRO A 151 -9.76 -5.76 -2.07
C PRO A 151 -8.72 -4.64 -1.96
N GLU A 152 -9.15 -3.38 -1.92
CA GLU A 152 -8.29 -2.21 -1.70
C GLU A 152 -7.63 -2.27 -0.33
N ASN A 153 -8.40 -2.65 0.70
CA ASN A 153 -7.88 -2.84 2.04
C ASN A 153 -6.86 -3.99 2.12
N ALA A 154 -7.16 -5.12 1.46
CA ALA A 154 -6.23 -6.25 1.37
C ALA A 154 -4.94 -5.87 0.64
N PHE A 155 -5.05 -5.13 -0.47
CA PHE A 155 -3.88 -4.57 -1.14
C PHE A 155 -3.12 -3.59 -0.24
N GLY A 156 -3.81 -2.73 0.51
CA GLY A 156 -3.20 -1.77 1.44
C GLY A 156 -2.23 -2.43 2.40
N ILE A 157 -2.66 -3.48 3.09
CA ILE A 157 -1.79 -4.28 3.96
C ILE A 157 -0.67 -4.96 3.18
N PHE A 158 -0.97 -5.62 2.06
CA PHE A 158 0.06 -6.23 1.22
C PHE A 158 1.13 -5.22 0.76
N SER A 159 0.71 -3.98 0.49
CA SER A 159 1.58 -2.91 0.05
C SER A 159 2.57 -2.50 1.14
N VAL A 160 2.20 -2.58 2.42
CA VAL A 160 3.12 -2.31 3.56
C VAL A 160 4.31 -3.27 3.51
N TYR A 161 4.06 -4.56 3.31
CA TYR A 161 5.10 -5.61 3.24
C TYR A 161 5.80 -5.67 1.87
N SER A 162 5.33 -4.90 0.90
CA SER A 162 5.97 -4.76 -0.41
C SER A 162 7.13 -3.76 -0.35
N TYR A 163 8.26 -4.14 -0.92
CA TYR A 163 9.45 -3.31 -1.01
C TYR A 163 9.88 -3.18 -2.47
N PRO A 164 10.67 -2.17 -2.85
CA PRO A 164 11.20 -2.06 -4.21
C PRO A 164 11.84 -3.36 -4.71
N GLN A 165 11.40 -3.82 -5.89
CA GLN A 165 11.89 -5.03 -6.55
C GLN A 165 11.79 -6.31 -5.69
N PRO A 166 10.58 -6.71 -5.22
CA PRO A 166 10.44 -7.92 -4.42
C PRO A 166 10.83 -9.17 -5.20
N LYS A 167 11.30 -10.18 -4.47
CA LYS A 167 11.29 -11.54 -4.98
C LYS A 167 9.86 -12.06 -4.90
N PHE A 168 9.37 -12.60 -6.01
CA PHE A 168 8.02 -13.15 -6.07
C PHE A 168 8.02 -14.60 -6.50
N GLU A 169 6.99 -15.31 -6.05
CA GLU A 169 6.57 -16.62 -6.56
C GLU A 169 5.16 -16.47 -7.15
N TRP A 170 4.85 -17.27 -8.17
CA TRP A 170 3.51 -17.33 -8.73
C TRP A 170 2.72 -18.46 -8.06
N VAL A 171 1.71 -18.10 -7.26
CA VAL A 171 0.85 -19.07 -6.55
C VAL A 171 -0.59 -19.07 -7.08
N GLY A 172 -0.82 -18.45 -8.24
CA GLY A 172 -2.15 -18.06 -8.74
C GLY A 172 -2.35 -16.53 -8.72
N CYS A 173 -1.53 -15.84 -7.93
CA CYS A 173 -1.26 -14.41 -7.97
C CYS A 173 0.21 -14.18 -7.61
N LYS A 174 0.68 -12.93 -7.64
CA LYS A 174 2.04 -12.59 -7.20
C LYS A 174 2.12 -12.69 -5.68
N ALA A 175 2.93 -13.60 -5.17
CA ALA A 175 3.26 -13.68 -3.75
C ALA A 175 4.68 -13.18 -3.51
N ILE A 176 4.86 -12.28 -2.56
CA ILE A 176 6.19 -11.86 -2.09
C ILE A 176 6.75 -12.94 -1.19
N VAL A 177 8.02 -13.30 -1.38
CA VAL A 177 8.71 -14.21 -0.47
C VAL A 177 9.97 -13.54 0.07
N SER A 178 9.99 -13.30 1.38
CA SER A 178 11.08 -12.61 2.07
C SER A 178 11.47 -13.34 3.35
N GLY A 179 12.68 -13.88 3.38
CA GLY A 179 13.18 -14.65 4.51
C GLY A 179 12.25 -15.82 4.86
N LYS A 180 11.64 -15.73 6.05
CA LYS A 180 10.70 -16.72 6.58
C LYS A 180 9.23 -16.45 6.25
N TYR A 181 8.93 -15.38 5.51
CA TYR A 181 7.55 -14.98 5.20
C TYR A 181 7.20 -15.14 3.74
N LEU A 182 5.93 -15.45 3.49
CA LEU A 182 5.26 -15.34 2.20
C LEU A 182 3.99 -14.53 2.39
N TRP A 183 3.81 -13.50 1.57
CA TRP A 183 2.62 -12.65 1.56
C TRP A 183 1.98 -12.60 0.19
N PHE A 184 0.66 -12.66 0.12
CA PHE A 184 -0.09 -12.31 -1.07
C PHE A 184 -1.47 -11.80 -0.70
N TRP A 185 -2.15 -11.21 -1.67
CA TRP A 185 -3.55 -10.82 -1.55
C TRP A 185 -4.32 -11.30 -2.77
N LYS A 186 -5.61 -11.59 -2.58
CA LYS A 186 -6.53 -11.96 -3.66
C LYS A 186 -7.96 -11.69 -3.19
N GLY A 187 -8.76 -10.98 -3.99
CA GLY A 187 -10.04 -10.45 -3.53
C GLY A 187 -9.84 -9.60 -2.27
N LYS A 188 -10.76 -9.71 -1.31
CA LYS A 188 -10.69 -9.04 0.00
C LYS A 188 -9.75 -9.69 1.03
N TYR A 189 -9.01 -10.74 0.64
CA TYR A 189 -8.18 -11.49 1.57
C TYR A 189 -6.71 -11.09 1.46
N PHE A 190 -6.09 -10.83 2.60
CA PHE A 190 -4.64 -10.79 2.77
C PHE A 190 -4.17 -12.09 3.43
N ILE A 191 -3.15 -12.72 2.87
CA ILE A 191 -2.62 -13.99 3.36
C ILE A 191 -1.17 -13.79 3.78
N GLN A 192 -0.86 -14.21 5.00
CA GLN A 192 0.48 -14.28 5.55
C GLN A 192 0.82 -15.72 5.92
N ILE A 193 1.97 -16.19 5.47
CA ILE A 193 2.51 -17.48 5.85
C ILE A 193 3.90 -17.25 6.43
N GLU A 194 4.10 -17.67 7.67
CA GLU A 194 5.37 -17.61 8.37
C GLU A 194 5.93 -19.02 8.55
N GLY A 195 7.18 -19.24 8.15
CA GLY A 195 7.95 -20.41 8.53
C GLY A 195 8.73 -20.16 9.83
N TYR A 196 8.66 -21.08 10.79
CA TYR A 196 9.46 -20.97 12.02
C TYR A 196 10.94 -21.35 11.81
N ALA A 197 11.29 -21.87 10.63
CA ALA A 197 12.66 -22.08 10.20
C ALA A 197 12.85 -21.84 8.69
N ILE A 198 14.06 -21.49 8.29
CA ILE A 198 14.44 -21.28 6.89
C ILE A 198 14.96 -22.61 6.33
N ALA A 199 14.05 -23.46 5.83
CA ALA A 199 14.39 -24.73 5.22
C ALA A 199 13.63 -24.95 3.90
N THR A 200 14.27 -25.63 2.93
CA THR A 200 13.68 -25.87 1.60
C THR A 200 12.35 -26.60 1.66
N GLY A 201 12.19 -27.56 2.58
CA GLY A 201 10.92 -28.28 2.77
C GLY A 201 9.80 -27.36 3.26
N ILE A 202 10.10 -26.47 4.20
CA ILE A 202 9.17 -25.46 4.74
C ILE A 202 8.78 -24.48 3.64
N ARG A 203 9.74 -23.91 2.91
CA ARG A 203 9.48 -22.97 1.80
C ARG A 203 8.55 -23.60 0.74
N LYS A 204 8.83 -24.84 0.34
CA LYS A 204 7.99 -25.56 -0.65
C LYS A 204 6.55 -25.73 -0.15
N ALA A 205 6.38 -26.05 1.13
CA ALA A 205 5.07 -26.20 1.74
C ALA A 205 4.32 -24.87 1.84
N MET A 206 5.00 -23.77 2.20
CA MET A 206 4.41 -22.43 2.21
C MET A 206 3.87 -22.04 0.84
N ILE A 207 4.64 -22.28 -0.24
CA ILE A 207 4.21 -22.01 -1.62
C ILE A 207 3.01 -22.89 -2.01
N ALA A 208 3.01 -24.17 -1.61
CA ALA A 208 1.91 -25.09 -1.90
C ALA A 208 0.61 -24.71 -1.16
N LEU A 209 0.72 -24.33 0.13
CA LEU A 209 -0.39 -23.81 0.92
C LEU A 209 -0.96 -22.53 0.28
N ALA A 210 -0.10 -21.58 -0.07
CA ALA A 210 -0.49 -20.35 -0.78
C ALA A 210 -1.22 -20.67 -2.09
N GLY A 211 -0.72 -21.62 -2.86
CA GLY A 211 -1.35 -22.06 -4.11
C GLY A 211 -2.71 -22.73 -3.92
N SER A 212 -2.90 -23.50 -2.84
CA SER A 212 -4.20 -24.08 -2.48
C SER A 212 -5.21 -22.98 -2.14
N ILE A 213 -4.83 -22.02 -1.30
CA ILE A 213 -5.69 -20.90 -0.90
C ILE A 213 -6.06 -20.02 -2.10
N ALA A 214 -5.09 -19.66 -2.93
CA ALA A 214 -5.31 -18.83 -4.10
C ALA A 214 -6.28 -19.47 -5.11
N LYS A 215 -6.42 -20.80 -5.14
CA LYS A 215 -7.42 -21.50 -5.96
C LYS A 215 -8.83 -21.43 -5.37
N ARG A 216 -8.97 -21.35 -4.05
CA ARG A 216 -10.28 -21.23 -3.37
C ARG A 216 -10.88 -19.84 -3.46
N ILE A 217 -10.03 -18.82 -3.61
CA ILE A 217 -10.48 -17.45 -3.84
C ILE A 217 -10.74 -17.31 -5.34
N GLU A 218 -12.00 -17.19 -5.74
CA GLU A 218 -12.46 -17.17 -7.13
C GLU A 218 -12.28 -15.80 -7.80
N ASP A 219 -11.92 -14.77 -7.02
CA ASP A 219 -11.64 -13.44 -7.53
C ASP A 219 -10.54 -13.46 -8.59
N PRO A 220 -10.66 -12.71 -9.69
CA PRO A 220 -9.55 -12.56 -10.62
C PRO A 220 -8.37 -11.87 -9.92
N PRO A 221 -7.13 -12.01 -10.41
CA PRO A 221 -6.03 -11.17 -9.98
C PRO A 221 -6.45 -9.70 -10.13
N GLN A 222 -6.63 -9.02 -9.00
CA GLN A 222 -7.18 -7.67 -9.01
C GLN A 222 -6.06 -6.65 -9.21
N LYS A 223 -6.41 -5.55 -9.90
CA LYS A 223 -5.59 -4.35 -10.02
C LYS A 223 -6.38 -3.24 -9.35
N ILE A 224 -5.74 -2.47 -8.46
CA ILE A 224 -6.37 -1.32 -7.82
C ILE A 224 -6.46 -0.19 -8.87
N PRO A 225 -7.66 0.20 -9.35
CA PRO A 225 -7.79 1.19 -10.42
C PRO A 225 -7.17 2.53 -10.04
N PHE A 226 -7.23 2.91 -8.77
CA PHE A 226 -6.66 4.16 -8.30
C PHE A 226 -5.14 4.26 -8.55
N LEU A 227 -4.41 3.13 -8.55
CA LEU A 227 -2.98 3.13 -8.88
C LEU A 227 -2.69 3.57 -10.32
N GLU A 228 -3.67 3.53 -11.21
CA GLU A 228 -3.50 3.99 -12.60
C GLU A 228 -3.43 5.52 -12.73
N VAL A 229 -3.74 6.26 -11.66
CA VAL A 229 -3.55 7.71 -11.61
C VAL A 229 -2.06 8.07 -11.43
N LEU A 230 -1.26 7.16 -10.88
CA LEU A 230 0.18 7.37 -10.76
C LEU A 230 0.84 7.41 -12.14
N PRO A 231 1.84 8.29 -12.35
CA PRO A 231 2.66 8.25 -13.55
C PRO A 231 3.26 6.86 -13.80
N SER A 232 3.41 6.50 -15.07
CA SER A 232 4.07 5.23 -15.41
C SER A 232 5.53 5.20 -14.95
N GLN A 233 6.14 4.01 -14.92
CA GLN A 233 7.56 3.79 -14.58
C GLN A 233 7.95 4.03 -13.11
N TYR A 234 6.99 4.00 -12.19
CA TYR A 234 7.33 3.81 -10.77
C TYR A 234 8.12 2.51 -10.55
N ILE A 235 8.91 2.47 -9.48
CA ILE A 235 9.66 1.29 -9.06
C ILE A 235 8.67 0.21 -8.63
N ARG A 236 8.64 -0.92 -9.33
CA ARG A 236 7.72 -2.01 -9.03
C ARG A 236 7.90 -2.54 -7.60
N GLY A 237 6.79 -2.70 -6.88
CA GLY A 237 6.74 -3.09 -5.47
C GLY A 237 6.87 -1.92 -4.49
N SER A 238 7.02 -0.68 -4.99
CA SER A 238 7.05 0.52 -4.15
C SER A 238 5.66 1.16 -3.98
N GLU A 239 4.66 0.70 -4.74
CA GLU A 239 3.30 1.19 -4.63
C GLU A 239 2.77 0.97 -3.22
N LYS A 240 2.14 1.99 -2.66
CA LYS A 240 1.45 1.97 -1.38
C LYS A 240 0.01 2.45 -1.57
N PHE A 241 -0.87 1.93 -0.75
CA PHE A 241 -2.24 2.41 -0.60
C PHE A 241 -2.50 2.61 0.89
N PHE A 242 -3.17 3.69 1.29
CA PHE A 242 -3.39 4.05 2.69
C PHE A 242 -4.70 4.85 2.84
N LYS A 243 -5.33 4.76 4.02
CA LYS A 243 -6.61 5.44 4.33
C LYS A 243 -6.54 6.34 5.56
N THR A 244 -5.45 6.29 6.32
CA THR A 244 -5.28 7.07 7.55
C THR A 244 -3.89 7.68 7.63
N ASN A 245 -3.74 8.78 8.38
CA ASN A 245 -2.43 9.36 8.67
C ASN A 245 -1.52 8.39 9.43
N TRP A 246 -2.08 7.50 10.26
CA TRP A 246 -1.32 6.44 10.93
C TRP A 246 -0.76 5.45 9.91
N ALA A 247 -1.57 4.98 8.96
CA ALA A 247 -1.10 4.10 7.89
C ALA A 247 -0.01 4.77 7.04
N LEU A 248 -0.19 6.05 6.69
CA LEU A 248 0.78 6.85 5.95
C LEU A 248 2.12 6.98 6.70
N SER A 249 2.10 7.21 8.01
CA SER A 249 3.33 7.33 8.80
C SER A 249 4.10 6.01 8.88
N GLN A 250 3.40 4.87 8.88
CA GLN A 250 4.05 3.55 8.89
C GLN A 250 4.72 3.20 7.56
N ILE A 251 4.10 3.54 6.43
CA ILE A 251 4.67 3.27 5.10
C ILE A 251 5.74 4.29 4.69
N ASN A 252 5.78 5.46 5.35
CA ASN A 252 6.67 6.56 5.01
C ASN A 252 7.47 7.08 6.22
N LYS A 253 8.16 6.17 6.93
CA LYS A 253 8.95 6.49 8.14
C LYS A 253 10.07 7.51 7.92
N SER A 254 10.55 7.64 6.69
CA SER A 254 11.56 8.63 6.28
C SER A 254 10.98 9.71 5.35
N GLY A 255 9.65 9.78 5.30
CA GLY A 255 8.90 10.77 4.55
C GLY A 255 8.89 12.13 5.22
N PRO A 256 8.28 13.12 4.56
CA PRO A 256 8.15 14.45 5.12
C PRO A 256 7.24 14.46 6.33
N ASN A 257 7.54 15.35 7.28
CA ASN A 257 6.66 15.67 8.40
C ASN A 257 6.54 17.19 8.43
N PRO A 258 5.34 17.77 8.21
CA PRO A 258 4.01 17.16 8.21
C PRO A 258 3.62 16.41 6.93
N PHE A 259 2.61 15.55 7.05
CA PHE A 259 1.82 15.01 5.94
C PHE A 259 0.52 15.81 5.77
N PRO A 260 -0.11 15.79 4.57
CA PRO A 260 -1.48 16.26 4.43
C PRO A 260 -2.41 15.51 5.41
N GLN A 261 -3.36 16.22 6.02
CA GLN A 261 -4.34 15.60 6.90
C GLN A 261 -5.36 14.82 6.05
N LEU A 262 -5.50 13.53 6.33
CA LEU A 262 -6.54 12.69 5.73
C LEU A 262 -7.82 12.84 6.56
N THR A 263 -8.96 12.87 5.88
CA THR A 263 -10.28 12.81 6.52
C THR A 263 -10.86 11.40 6.39
N ASP A 264 -12.01 11.19 7.02
CA ASP A 264 -12.85 10.03 6.73
C ASP A 264 -13.12 9.96 5.21
N ASP A 265 -13.15 8.74 4.68
CA ASP A 265 -13.28 8.41 3.25
C ASP A 265 -12.17 8.93 2.32
N THR A 266 -11.10 9.53 2.86
CA THR A 266 -9.92 9.84 2.06
C THR A 266 -9.14 8.56 1.75
N VAL A 267 -8.81 8.37 0.48
CA VAL A 267 -7.91 7.31 0.03
C VAL A 267 -6.64 7.93 -0.53
N GLY A 268 -5.50 7.32 -0.23
CA GLY A 268 -4.20 7.76 -0.67
C GLY A 268 -3.40 6.64 -1.31
N ILE A 269 -2.61 7.00 -2.30
CA ILE A 269 -1.62 6.14 -2.93
C ILE A 269 -0.28 6.86 -3.01
N SER A 270 0.79 6.09 -3.00
CA SER A 270 2.13 6.60 -3.30
C SER A 270 2.98 5.56 -4.01
N ALA A 271 4.03 6.01 -4.69
CA ALA A 271 5.04 5.13 -5.25
C ALA A 271 6.38 5.86 -5.37
N GLN A 272 7.46 5.08 -5.45
CA GLN A 272 8.82 5.59 -5.60
C GLN A 272 9.26 5.59 -7.05
N TYR A 273 10.07 6.56 -7.43
CA TYR A 273 10.59 6.76 -8.78
C TYR A 273 12.08 7.08 -8.72
N ASN A 274 12.82 6.65 -9.74
CA ASN A 274 14.23 6.99 -9.86
C ASN A 274 14.41 8.22 -10.74
N ILE A 275 15.40 9.06 -10.42
CA ILE A 275 15.79 10.25 -11.20
C ILE A 275 16.15 9.87 -12.64
N ARG A 276 16.81 8.71 -12.79
CA ARG A 276 17.09 8.04 -14.06
C ARG A 276 16.58 6.62 -13.98
N TYR A 277 16.13 6.07 -15.10
CA TYR A 277 15.72 4.68 -15.17
C TYR A 277 16.82 3.77 -14.59
N ASN A 278 16.49 3.00 -13.54
CA ASN A 278 17.39 2.12 -12.79
C ASN A 278 18.56 2.77 -11.99
N ASP A 279 18.49 4.04 -11.58
CA ASP A 279 19.42 4.61 -10.59
C ASP A 279 18.79 4.60 -9.19
N PRO A 280 19.12 3.63 -8.32
CA PRO A 280 18.45 3.43 -7.03
C PRO A 280 18.98 4.35 -5.92
N THR A 281 19.91 5.26 -6.21
CA THR A 281 20.69 5.94 -5.16
C THR A 281 19.84 6.90 -4.34
N HIS A 282 18.88 7.60 -4.95
CA HIS A 282 18.01 8.55 -4.26
C HIS A 282 16.62 8.61 -4.93
N PRO A 283 15.70 7.67 -4.63
CA PRO A 283 14.36 7.72 -5.20
C PRO A 283 13.55 8.89 -4.62
N TYR A 284 12.73 9.51 -5.46
CA TYR A 284 11.71 10.47 -5.04
C TYR A 284 10.36 9.77 -4.91
N SER A 285 9.45 10.33 -4.11
CA SER A 285 8.14 9.73 -3.85
C SER A 285 7.04 10.59 -4.46
N VAL A 286 6.14 9.98 -5.21
CA VAL A 286 4.93 10.63 -5.72
C VAL A 286 3.75 10.14 -4.89
N PHE A 287 2.84 11.05 -4.53
CA PHE A 287 1.62 10.72 -3.81
C PHE A 287 0.40 11.33 -4.47
N VAL A 288 -0.74 10.67 -4.32
CA VAL A 288 -2.06 11.13 -4.77
C VAL A 288 -3.06 10.79 -3.67
N LEU A 289 -3.85 11.78 -3.25
CA LEU A 289 -4.93 11.68 -2.29
C LEU A 289 -6.24 12.04 -3.01
N ARG A 290 -7.28 11.25 -2.81
CA ARG A 290 -8.66 11.57 -3.19
C ARG A 290 -9.46 11.72 -1.92
N PHE A 291 -9.96 12.94 -1.69
CA PHE A 291 -10.86 13.29 -0.59
C PHE A 291 -12.29 12.81 -0.90
N PRO A 292 -13.30 12.97 -0.03
CA PRO A 292 -14.69 12.69 -0.39
C PRO A 292 -15.26 13.70 -1.40
N ASP A 293 -14.91 14.98 -1.26
CA ASP A 293 -15.39 16.07 -2.12
C ASP A 293 -14.35 17.20 -2.30
N VAL A 294 -14.69 18.16 -3.17
CA VAL A 294 -13.83 19.30 -3.50
C VAL A 294 -13.57 20.19 -2.27
N SER A 295 -14.59 20.41 -1.44
CA SER A 295 -14.47 21.26 -0.26
C SER A 295 -13.53 20.66 0.78
N ALA A 296 -13.57 19.34 0.97
CA ALA A 296 -12.66 18.61 1.84
C ALA A 296 -11.21 18.69 1.33
N ALA A 297 -11.00 18.52 0.02
CA ALA A 297 -9.68 18.65 -0.60
C ALA A 297 -9.12 20.07 -0.47
N GLU A 298 -9.91 21.11 -0.76
CA GLU A 298 -9.49 22.51 -0.62
C GLU A 298 -9.12 22.88 0.82
N SER A 299 -9.89 22.38 1.79
CA SER A 299 -9.64 22.60 3.21
C SER A 299 -8.34 21.93 3.66
N ALA A 300 -8.14 20.66 3.30
CA ALA A 300 -6.93 19.91 3.64
C ALA A 300 -5.70 20.48 2.93
N TYR A 301 -5.84 20.91 1.67
CA TYR A 301 -4.77 21.57 0.92
C TYR A 301 -4.34 22.88 1.56
N SER A 302 -5.30 23.73 1.94
CA SER A 302 -5.01 25.02 2.58
C SER A 302 -4.24 24.82 3.88
N LEU A 303 -4.69 23.90 4.75
CA LEU A 303 -4.00 23.59 6.00
C LEU A 303 -2.57 23.07 5.75
N TYR A 304 -2.42 22.14 4.79
CA TYR A 304 -1.13 21.58 4.47
C TYR A 304 -0.17 22.64 3.91
N ARG A 305 -0.63 23.43 2.94
CA ARG A 305 0.10 24.56 2.35
C ARG A 305 0.58 25.53 3.43
N ASP A 306 -0.32 26.00 4.28
CA ASP A 306 0.01 26.99 5.32
C ASP A 306 1.03 26.42 6.32
N THR A 307 0.95 25.12 6.61
CA THR A 307 1.94 24.44 7.46
C THR A 307 3.31 24.35 6.77
N LEU A 308 3.35 24.04 5.47
CA LEU A 308 4.59 23.97 4.69
C LEU A 308 5.28 25.33 4.54
N MET A 309 4.50 26.42 4.47
CA MET A 309 5.03 27.79 4.34
C MET A 309 5.42 28.42 5.69
N SER A 310 5.17 27.74 6.81
CA SER A 310 5.56 28.23 8.13
C SER A 310 7.07 28.10 8.34
N GLU A 311 7.73 29.21 8.68
CA GLU A 311 9.20 29.29 8.86
C GLU A 311 9.77 28.37 9.97
N ASN A 312 8.91 27.73 10.77
CA ASN A 312 9.29 26.95 11.96
C ASN A 312 9.12 25.43 11.84
N VAL A 313 8.76 24.90 10.67
CA VAL A 313 8.50 23.46 10.52
C VAL A 313 9.67 22.78 9.80
N PRO A 314 10.50 21.99 10.50
CA PRO A 314 11.50 21.16 9.84
C PRO A 314 10.80 20.08 9.01
N PHE A 315 10.81 20.25 7.69
CA PHE A 315 10.06 19.42 6.74
C PHE A 315 10.57 17.97 6.65
N GLU A 316 11.84 17.70 6.98
CA GLU A 316 12.41 16.35 6.98
C GLU A 316 13.10 15.99 8.28
N THR A 317 12.98 14.73 8.67
CA THR A 317 13.54 14.20 9.92
C THR A 317 15.04 13.88 9.86
N ASN A 318 15.67 13.79 8.66
CA ASN A 318 17.03 13.25 8.51
C ASN A 318 17.86 13.72 7.28
N SER A 319 17.58 14.85 6.60
CA SER A 319 18.47 15.35 5.52
C SER A 319 18.54 16.89 5.45
N GLU A 320 19.59 17.42 4.78
CA GLU A 320 19.77 18.86 4.52
C GLU A 320 18.45 19.46 3.99
N THR A 321 17.98 20.54 4.60
CA THR A 321 16.74 21.25 4.27
C THR A 321 16.63 21.53 2.77
N GLY A 322 15.88 20.69 2.05
CA GLY A 322 15.55 20.90 0.64
C GLY A 322 14.60 22.09 0.46
N ALA A 323 14.64 22.73 -0.71
CA ALA A 323 13.72 23.82 -1.02
C ALA A 323 12.28 23.30 -1.17
N ILE A 324 11.33 23.87 -0.43
CA ILE A 324 9.90 23.59 -0.60
C ILE A 324 9.40 24.44 -1.78
N HIS A 325 8.74 23.81 -2.76
CA HIS A 325 8.13 24.48 -3.91
C HIS A 325 6.63 24.17 -3.97
N ILE A 326 5.82 25.03 -3.35
CA ILE A 326 4.37 24.96 -3.50
C ILE A 326 4.01 25.53 -4.87
N ASN A 327 3.43 24.70 -5.74
CA ASN A 327 2.99 25.19 -7.05
C ASN A 327 1.64 25.87 -6.91
N GLU A 328 1.66 27.19 -6.73
CA GLU A 328 0.46 28.04 -6.67
C GLU A 328 -0.09 28.42 -8.05
N GLN A 329 0.58 28.05 -9.14
CA GLN A 329 0.14 28.40 -10.49
C GLN A 329 -0.64 27.27 -11.14
N TYR A 330 -1.95 27.24 -10.87
CA TYR A 330 -3.02 26.96 -11.83
C TYR A 330 -4.38 27.26 -11.14
N THR A 331 -4.62 28.51 -10.77
CA THR A 331 -5.98 29.03 -10.89
C THR A 331 -6.16 29.31 -12.39
N GLU A 332 -7.02 28.54 -13.07
CA GLU A 332 -7.41 28.90 -14.44
C GLU A 332 -7.84 30.38 -14.51
N PRO A 333 -7.53 31.08 -15.61
CA PRO A 333 -7.90 32.49 -15.79
C PRO A 333 -9.42 32.75 -15.81
#